data_AF-A0A0C3PRU3-F1
#
_entry.id   AF-A0A0C3PRU3-F1
#
_cell.length_a   1.000
_cell.length_b   1.000
_cell.length_c   1.000
_cell.angle_alpha   90.00
_cell.angle_beta   90.00
_cell.angle_gamma   90.00
#
_symmetry.space_group_name_H-M   'P 1'
#
loop_
_entity.id
_entity.type
_entity.pdbx_description
1 polymer ?
#
loop_
_entity_poly.entity_id
_entity_poly.type
_entity_poly.pdbx_seq_one_letter_code
_entity_poly.pdbx_strand_id
1 'polypeptide(L)' 'NVLAGDTNAQVTLKVTKKDGSKVEIATRHTLSADQIKWVKAGSALNYIKEQKASASS' A
#
# COMPACT_ATOMS: atom_id res chain seq x y z
N ASN A 1 8.57 -6.48 0.80
CA ASN A 1 7.92 -5.16 1.02
C ASN A 1 6.61 -5.17 0.26
N VAL A 2 5.48 -4.86 0.92
CA VAL A 2 4.13 -4.90 0.34
C VAL A 2 4.04 -4.12 -0.97
N LEU A 3 4.61 -2.91 -1.02
CA LEU A 3 4.57 -2.08 -2.23
C LEU A 3 5.47 -2.63 -3.35
N ALA A 4 6.38 -3.56 -3.08
CA ALA A 4 7.12 -4.25 -4.14
C ALA A 4 6.31 -5.40 -4.78
N GLY A 5 5.09 -5.69 -4.29
CA GLY A 5 4.23 -6.77 -4.79
C GLY A 5 4.28 -8.05 -3.95
N ASP A 6 5.03 -8.07 -2.86
CA ASP A 6 5.09 -9.20 -1.93
C ASP A 6 3.86 -9.19 -1.01
N THR A 7 2.91 -10.09 -1.27
CA THR A 7 1.65 -10.21 -0.52
C THR A 7 1.80 -10.82 0.87
N ASN A 8 2.96 -11.40 1.20
CA ASN A 8 3.25 -11.95 2.53
C ASN A 8 3.99 -10.97 3.43
N ALA A 9 4.48 -9.85 2.88
CA ALA A 9 5.14 -8.82 3.67
C ALA A 9 4.18 -8.21 4.70
N GLN A 10 4.70 -7.93 5.89
CA GLN A 10 3.93 -7.25 6.94
C GLN A 10 4.15 -5.74 6.91
N VAL A 11 3.16 -4.99 7.39
CA VAL A 11 3.28 -3.56 7.65
C VAL A 11 3.44 -3.36 9.16
N THR A 12 4.50 -2.66 9.56
CA THR A 12 4.75 -2.34 10.96
C THR A 12 4.16 -0.96 11.28
N LEU A 13 3.17 -0.93 12.18
CA LEU A 13 2.64 0.31 12.72
C LEU A 13 3.53 0.76 13.89
N LYS A 14 4.12 1.95 13.78
CA LYS A 14 4.92 2.56 14.85
C LYS A 14 4.12 3.65 15.54
N VAL A 15 3.74 3.41 16.80
CA VAL A 15 3.00 4.36 17.64
C VAL A 15 3.97 5.09 18.55
N THR A 16 4.06 6.42 18.41
CA THR A 16 4.80 7.27 19.36
C THR A 16 3.82 7.82 20.38
N LYS A 17 4.03 7.50 21.66
CA LYS A 17 3.21 7.98 22.77
C LYS A 17 3.60 9.42 23.14
N LYS A 18 2.75 10.09 23.92
CA LYS A 18 2.99 11.47 24.40
C LYS A 18 4.27 11.59 25.24
N ASP A 19 4.65 10.51 25.93
CA ASP A 19 5.89 10.43 26.72
C ASP A 19 7.16 10.21 25.87
N GLY A 20 7.02 10.10 24.54
CA GLY A 20 8.10 9.85 23.60
C GLY A 20 8.46 8.36 23.40
N SER A 21 7.90 7.45 24.19
CA SER A 21 8.09 6.01 24.00
C SER A 21 7.41 5.52 22.72
N LYS A 22 7.96 4.45 22.13
CA LYS A 22 7.52 3.90 20.84
C LYS A 22 7.07 2.45 21.01
N VAL A 23 5.95 2.10 20.38
CA VAL A 23 5.45 0.73 20.29
C VAL A 23 5.35 0.36 18.81
N GLU A 24 5.84 -0.83 18.46
CA GLU A 24 5.77 -1.35 17.10
C GLU A 24 4.81 -2.54 17.07
N ILE A 25 3.86 -2.51 16.13
CA ILE A 25 2.81 -3.52 15.99
C ILE A 25 2.89 -4.07 14.56
N ALA A 26 3.17 -5.36 14.43
CA ALA A 26 3.13 -6.05 13.14
C ALA A 26 1.68 -6.29 12.71
N THR A 27 1.34 -5.90 11.48
CA THR A 27 -0.01 -6.04 10.93
C THR A 27 -0.01 -6.90 9.66
N ARG A 28 -1.13 -7.59 9.43
CA ARG A 28 -1.40 -8.39 8.23
C ARG A 28 -2.39 -7.65 7.33
N HIS A 29 -2.37 -7.96 6.05
CA HIS A 29 -3.32 -7.45 5.07
C HIS A 29 -3.77 -8.55 4.13
N THR A 30 -4.84 -8.29 3.39
CA THR A 30 -5.39 -9.18 2.35
C THR A 30 -5.29 -8.57 0.95
N LEU A 31 -4.46 -7.53 0.78
CA LEU A 31 -4.25 -6.87 -0.51
C LEU A 31 -3.80 -7.85 -1.59
N SER A 32 -4.53 -7.89 -2.70
CA SER A 32 -4.13 -8.58 -3.92
C SER A 32 -3.11 -7.76 -4.73
N ALA A 33 -2.52 -8.38 -5.76
CA ALA A 33 -1.56 -7.71 -6.64
C ALA A 33 -2.14 -6.45 -7.32
N ASP A 34 -3.42 -6.47 -7.73
CA ASP A 34 -4.06 -5.30 -8.34
C ASP A 34 -4.37 -4.21 -7.32
N GLN A 35 -4.78 -4.59 -6.10
CA GLN A 35 -5.00 -3.62 -5.02
C GLN A 35 -3.71 -2.91 -4.64
N ILE A 36 -2.55 -3.58 -4.70
CA ILE A 36 -1.24 -2.94 -4.50
C ILE A 36 -0.98 -1.87 -5.59
N LYS A 37 -1.37 -2.13 -6.85
CA LYS A 37 -1.26 -1.12 -7.93
C LYS A 37 -2.17 0.07 -7.68
N TRP A 38 -3.38 -0.15 -7.18
CA TRP A 38 -4.31 0.93 -6.83
C TRP A 38 -3.76 1.81 -5.71
N VAL A 39 -3.14 1.22 -4.69
CA VAL A 39 -2.47 1.96 -3.62
C VAL A 39 -1.36 2.84 -4.18
N LYS A 40 -0.55 2.32 -5.12
CA LYS A 40 0.51 3.11 -5.79
C LYS A 40 -0.05 4.27 -6.62
N ALA A 41 -1.16 4.05 -7.33
CA ALA A 41 -1.84 5.09 -8.11
C ALA A 41 -2.69 6.04 -7.23
N GLY A 42 -2.79 5.79 -5.93
CA GLY A 42 -3.62 6.54 -4.99
C GLY A 42 -5.11 6.18 -5.00
N SER A 43 -5.61 5.48 -6.02
CA SER A 43 -6.92 4.85 -6.04
C SER A 43 -7.09 3.88 -7.22
N ALA A 44 -8.12 3.03 -7.18
CA ALA A 44 -8.50 2.21 -8.34
C ALA A 44 -8.87 3.05 -9.56
N LEU A 45 -9.56 4.19 -9.37
CA LEU A 45 -9.97 5.09 -10.44
C LEU A 45 -8.77 5.77 -11.11
N ASN A 46 -7.78 6.19 -10.32
CA ASN A 46 -6.54 6.76 -10.86
C ASN A 46 -5.79 5.73 -11.71
N TYR A 47 -5.67 4.50 -11.22
CA TYR A 47 -5.05 3.42 -11.98
C TYR A 47 -5.76 3.17 -13.32
N ILE A 48 -7.10 3.11 -13.33
CA ILE A 48 -7.87 2.95 -14.58
C ILE A 48 -7.65 4.13 -15.54
N LYS A 49 -7.62 5.36 -15.01
CA LYS A 49 -7.36 6.57 -15.80
C LYS A 49 -5.98 6.51 -16.46
N GLU A 50 -4.95 6.12 -15.71
CA GLU A 50 -3.58 5.94 -16.22
C GLU A 50 -3.52 4.88 -17.31
N GLN A 51 -4.12 3.71 -17.08
CA GLN A 51 -4.16 2.61 -18.06
C GLN A 51 -4.85 3.02 -19.36
N LYS A 52 -5.94 3.78 -19.28
CA LYS A 52 -6.65 4.30 -20.45
C LYS A 52 -5.84 5.36 -21.21
N ALA A 53 -5.14 6.25 -20.48
CA ALA A 53 -4.27 7.24 -21.08
C ALA A 53 -3.07 6.60 -21.80
N SER A 54 -2.43 5.61 -21.18
CA SER A 54 -1.28 4.89 -21.76
C SER A 54 -1.65 4.03 -22.97
N ALA A 55 -2.89 3.55 -23.05
CA ALA A 55 -3.37 2.75 -24.19
C ALA A 55 -3.70 3.60 -25.44
N SER A 56 -3.76 4.93 -25.30
CA SER A 56 -4.10 5.87 -26.38
C SER A 56 -2.87 6.61 -26.94
N SER A 57 -1.66 6.12 -26.64
CA SER A 57 -0.38 6.66 -27.11
C SER A 57 0.35 5.64 -27.98
#